data_AF-A0A504Z2Y5-F1
#
_entry.id   AF-A0A504Z2Y5-F1
#
_cell.length_a   1.000
_cell.length_b   1.000
_cell.length_c   1.000
_cell.angle_alpha   90.00
_cell.angle_beta   90.00
_cell.angle_gamma   90.00
#
_symmetry.space_group_name_H-M   'P 1'
#
loop_
_entity.id
_entity.type
_entity.pdbx_description
1 polymer ?
#
loop_
_entity_poly.entity_id
_entity_poly.type
_entity_poly.pdbx_seq_one_letter_code
_entity_poly.pdbx_strand_id
1 'polypeptide(L)'
;MAPVLIREVTRRVHRRGLFQALCTSGALLPKPVVVCCYWHRPLSPRKLLECGFSHLSHNMTLQRTIKLYRLPESPVVKGFRQMTKGDVPRAWEIVTKFLLQFKLHPVFSKEDFEHYFVPQDDIVNSFVVQNDEGRITDFCLYYVLPSSAIKCKQHPTLRAANSFYNAVIETPWPALIQDMLIMAKQLKFDVFNALDLMENKKFLEELKFGVGDGNLHYYLYNWLCPSAQPPEVAILLQ
;
A
#
# COMPACT_ATOMS: atom_id res chain seq x y z
N MET A 1 -5.25 -29.98 -8.40
CA MET A 1 -5.65 -28.99 -9.44
C MET A 1 -4.60 -27.88 -9.61
N ALA A 2 -4.19 -27.17 -8.54
CA ALA A 2 -3.23 -26.06 -8.63
C ALA A 2 -1.90 -26.36 -9.38
N PRO A 3 -1.21 -27.51 -9.20
CA PRO A 3 0.04 -27.78 -9.91
C PRO A 3 -0.11 -27.85 -11.44
N VAL A 4 -1.27 -28.30 -11.94
CA VAL A 4 -1.54 -28.40 -13.39
C VAL A 4 -1.76 -27.00 -13.97
N LEU A 5 -2.48 -26.13 -13.25
CA LEU A 5 -2.70 -24.74 -13.64
C LEU A 5 -1.38 -23.95 -13.68
N ILE A 6 -0.52 -24.13 -12.66
CA ILE A 6 0.80 -23.50 -12.62
C ILE A 6 1.65 -23.93 -13.82
N ARG A 7 1.67 -25.23 -14.15
CA ARG A 7 2.40 -25.75 -15.31
C ARG A 7 1.88 -25.18 -16.63
N GLU A 8 0.56 -25.08 -16.81
CA GLU A 8 -0.01 -24.54 -18.04
C GLU A 8 0.25 -23.03 -18.20
N VAL A 9 0.13 -22.23 -17.13
CA VAL A 9 0.49 -20.80 -17.16
C VAL A 9 1.99 -20.65 -17.48
N THR A 10 2.85 -21.44 -16.83
CA THR A 10 4.30 -21.45 -17.12
C THR A 10 4.58 -21.75 -18.59
N ARG A 11 3.93 -22.78 -19.15
CA ARG A 11 4.06 -23.15 -20.58
C ARG A 11 3.64 -22.00 -21.50
N ARG A 12 2.53 -21.30 -21.20
CA ARG A 12 2.04 -20.16 -22.00
C ARG A 12 3.00 -18.97 -21.95
N VAL A 13 3.57 -18.68 -20.79
CA VAL A 13 4.55 -17.60 -20.59
C VAL A 13 5.85 -17.92 -21.33
N HIS A 14 6.35 -19.16 -21.23
CA HIS A 14 7.54 -19.62 -21.96
C HIS A 14 7.37 -19.52 -23.48
N ARG A 15 6.17 -19.77 -24.02
CA ARG A 15 5.88 -19.59 -25.46
C ARG A 15 5.98 -18.13 -25.93
N ARG A 16 5.97 -17.16 -25.02
CA ARG A 16 6.20 -15.73 -25.31
C ARG A 16 7.67 -15.32 -25.10
N GLY A 17 8.57 -16.26 -24.83
CA GLY A 17 10.00 -15.98 -24.60
C GLY A 17 10.32 -15.43 -23.20
N LEU A 18 9.36 -15.47 -22.27
CA LEU A 18 9.55 -15.07 -20.87
C LEU A 18 9.77 -16.33 -20.03
N PHE A 19 10.82 -16.35 -19.22
CA PHE A 19 11.21 -17.55 -18.46
C PHE A 19 11.31 -17.30 -16.95
N GLN A 20 11.13 -16.06 -16.52
CA GLN A 20 11.11 -15.64 -15.12
C GLN A 20 9.71 -15.19 -14.72
N ALA A 21 9.41 -15.30 -13.43
CA ALA A 21 8.20 -14.72 -12.86
C ALA A 21 8.45 -14.21 -11.45
N LEU A 22 7.63 -13.27 -11.00
CA LEU A 22 7.54 -12.83 -9.63
C LEU A 22 6.15 -13.17 -9.10
N CYS A 23 6.06 -13.72 -7.90
CA CYS A 23 4.79 -13.88 -7.21
C CYS A 23 4.93 -13.63 -5.72
N THR A 24 3.81 -13.30 -5.08
CA THR A 24 3.68 -13.19 -3.64
C THR A 24 2.74 -14.26 -3.10
N SER A 25 2.93 -14.65 -1.84
CA SER A 25 2.05 -15.58 -1.14
C SER A 25 1.99 -15.24 0.34
N GLY A 26 0.80 -15.37 0.93
CA GLY A 26 0.65 -15.32 2.40
C GLY A 26 1.09 -16.61 3.09
N ALA A 27 1.18 -17.73 2.34
CA ALA A 27 1.73 -18.99 2.83
C ALA A 27 3.24 -19.08 2.53
N LEU A 28 3.99 -19.68 3.46
CA LEU A 28 5.42 -19.90 3.32
C LEU A 28 5.71 -21.06 2.35
N LEU A 29 6.32 -20.74 1.21
CA LEU A 29 6.95 -21.68 0.27
C LEU A 29 8.49 -21.60 0.37
N PRO A 30 9.24 -22.69 0.14
CA PRO A 30 10.71 -22.64 0.05
C PRO A 30 11.20 -22.13 -1.32
N LYS A 31 12.13 -21.17 -1.44
CA LYS A 31 12.68 -20.23 -0.44
C LYS A 31 12.32 -18.79 -0.87
N PRO A 32 11.72 -17.96 0.01
CA PRO A 32 11.37 -16.59 -0.35
C PRO A 32 12.62 -15.72 -0.50
N VAL A 33 12.53 -14.72 -1.37
CA VAL A 33 13.55 -13.70 -1.60
C VAL A 33 13.50 -12.63 -0.50
N VAL A 34 12.29 -12.21 -0.13
CA VAL A 34 12.03 -11.28 0.98
C VAL A 34 10.70 -11.64 1.64
N VAL A 35 10.56 -11.30 2.92
CA VAL A 35 9.32 -11.43 3.68
C VAL A 35 8.99 -10.06 4.26
N CYS A 36 7.83 -9.52 3.92
CA CYS A 36 7.34 -8.24 4.43
C CYS A 36 6.17 -8.48 5.38
N CYS A 37 6.08 -7.70 6.44
CA CYS A 37 5.00 -7.79 7.42
C CYS A 37 3.91 -6.77 7.09
N TYR A 38 2.64 -7.16 7.25
CA TYR A 38 1.52 -6.23 7.18
C TYR A 38 1.41 -5.38 8.44
N TRP A 39 1.05 -4.12 8.25
CA TRP A 39 0.77 -3.15 9.28
C TRP A 39 -0.60 -2.53 9.04
N HIS A 40 -1.31 -2.26 10.13
CA HIS A 40 -2.69 -1.81 10.09
C HIS A 40 -2.88 -0.54 10.91
N ARG A 41 -3.54 0.45 10.32
CA ARG A 41 -3.97 1.68 10.97
C ARG A 41 -5.50 1.75 11.01
N PRO A 42 -6.13 1.56 12.18
CA PRO A 42 -7.58 1.66 12.33
C PRO A 42 -8.12 3.05 11.96
N LEU A 43 -9.04 3.15 11.00
CA LEU A 43 -9.75 4.39 10.67
C LEU A 43 -11.14 4.43 11.32
N SER A 44 -11.78 3.26 11.48
CA SER A 44 -13.04 3.07 12.18
C SER A 44 -12.94 2.03 13.32
N PRO A 45 -12.30 2.35 14.47
CA PRO A 45 -12.01 1.37 15.51
C PRO A 45 -13.22 0.59 16.04
N ARG A 46 -14.38 1.26 16.18
CA ARG A 46 -15.62 0.60 16.63
C ARG A 46 -16.02 -0.54 15.68
N LYS A 47 -16.10 -0.25 14.39
CA LYS A 47 -16.50 -1.24 13.37
C LYS A 47 -15.52 -2.40 13.29
N LEU A 48 -14.21 -2.12 13.37
CA LEU A 48 -13.18 -3.16 13.33
C LEU A 48 -13.25 -4.09 14.54
N LEU A 49 -13.57 -3.55 15.73
CA LEU A 49 -13.83 -4.35 16.94
C LEU A 49 -15.11 -5.19 16.82
N GLU A 50 -16.21 -4.60 16.35
CA GLU A 50 -17.48 -5.30 16.12
C GLU A 50 -17.36 -6.43 15.08
N CYS A 51 -16.47 -6.27 14.10
CA CYS A 51 -16.19 -7.29 13.09
C CYS A 51 -15.16 -8.35 13.52
N GLY A 52 -14.51 -8.17 14.68
CA GLY A 52 -13.42 -9.04 15.14
C GLY A 52 -12.14 -8.93 14.29
N PHE A 53 -11.97 -7.85 13.52
CA PHE A 53 -10.75 -7.58 12.77
C PHE A 53 -9.60 -7.15 13.70
N SER A 54 -9.93 -6.39 14.74
CA SER A 54 -8.96 -5.91 15.75
C SER A 54 -9.45 -6.21 17.15
N HIS A 55 -8.53 -6.19 18.12
CA HIS A 55 -8.83 -6.35 19.55
C HIS A 55 -8.36 -5.15 20.36
N LEU A 56 -8.99 -4.91 21.52
CA LEU A 56 -8.51 -3.91 22.47
C LEU A 56 -7.24 -4.43 23.14
N SER A 57 -6.20 -3.62 23.17
CA SER A 57 -5.01 -3.92 23.96
C SER A 57 -5.31 -3.82 25.46
N HIS A 58 -4.39 -4.36 26.28
CA HIS A 58 -4.52 -4.34 27.72
C HIS A 58 -4.73 -2.91 28.25
N ASN A 59 -5.68 -2.72 29.17
CA ASN A 59 -6.07 -1.43 29.75
C ASN A 59 -6.65 -0.37 28.78
N MET A 60 -7.00 -0.76 27.56
CA MET A 60 -7.69 0.12 26.61
C MET A 60 -9.21 -0.08 26.61
N THR A 61 -9.95 1.02 26.50
CA THR A 61 -11.39 1.02 26.24
C THR A 61 -11.66 1.44 24.80
N LEU A 62 -12.86 1.16 24.28
CA LEU A 62 -13.26 1.62 22.95
C LEU A 62 -13.13 3.15 22.81
N GLN A 63 -13.54 3.93 23.80
CA GLN A 63 -13.45 5.39 23.78
C GLN A 63 -11.99 5.88 23.73
N ARG A 64 -11.11 5.28 24.54
CA ARG A 64 -9.67 5.59 24.50
C ARG A 64 -9.06 5.25 23.14
N THR A 65 -9.46 4.13 22.55
CA THR A 65 -9.01 3.68 21.22
C THR A 65 -9.46 4.63 20.11
N ILE A 66 -10.72 5.08 20.15
CA ILE A 66 -11.23 6.09 19.21
C ILE A 66 -10.45 7.40 19.35
N LYS A 67 -10.17 7.84 20.59
CA LYS A 67 -9.39 9.06 20.83
C LYS A 67 -7.95 8.92 20.34
N LEU A 68 -7.30 7.79 20.59
CA LEU A 68 -5.93 7.49 20.17
C LEU A 68 -5.78 7.58 18.65
N TYR A 69 -6.75 7.04 17.92
CA TYR A 69 -6.73 6.93 16.47
C TYR A 69 -7.40 8.09 15.73
N ARG A 70 -7.86 9.11 16.46
CA ARG A 70 -8.45 10.32 15.86
C ARG A 70 -7.48 10.96 14.88
N LEU A 71 -8.03 11.42 13.76
CA LEU A 71 -7.35 12.17 12.71
C LEU A 71 -8.01 13.55 12.59
N PRO A 72 -7.28 14.56 12.07
CA PRO A 72 -7.85 15.84 11.66
C PRO A 72 -9.00 15.69 10.65
N GLU A 73 -9.78 16.75 10.49
CA GLU A 73 -10.92 16.77 9.55
C GLU A 73 -10.52 17.10 8.12
N SER A 74 -9.41 17.84 7.94
CA SER A 74 -8.87 18.24 6.64
C SER A 74 -7.36 17.97 6.57
N PRO A 75 -6.82 17.71 5.36
CA PRO A 75 -5.38 17.65 5.12
C PRO A 75 -4.63 18.89 5.66
N VAL A 76 -3.39 18.70 6.10
CA VAL A 76 -2.56 19.72 6.76
C VAL A 76 -1.43 20.21 5.85
N VAL A 77 -0.94 19.37 4.94
CA VAL A 77 0.12 19.70 4.00
C VAL A 77 -0.43 20.68 2.95
N LYS A 78 0.20 21.85 2.85
CA LYS A 78 -0.16 22.88 1.87
C LYS A 78 0.04 22.34 0.46
N GLY A 79 -0.94 22.53 -0.41
CA GLY A 79 -0.88 22.08 -1.80
C GLY A 79 -1.14 20.58 -2.00
N PHE A 80 -1.48 19.84 -0.94
CA PHE A 80 -1.95 18.46 -1.04
C PHE A 80 -3.31 18.42 -1.76
N ARG A 81 -3.37 17.71 -2.89
CA ARG A 81 -4.60 17.54 -3.68
C ARG A 81 -4.60 16.23 -4.45
N GLN A 82 -5.76 15.82 -4.93
CA GLN A 82 -5.89 14.66 -5.82
C GLN A 82 -5.11 14.90 -7.12
N MET A 83 -4.45 13.84 -7.62
CA MET A 83 -3.70 13.91 -8.88
C MET A 83 -4.66 14.03 -10.06
N THR A 84 -4.27 14.81 -11.06
CA THR A 84 -4.97 14.91 -12.35
C THR A 84 -4.09 14.35 -13.47
N LYS A 85 -4.68 14.13 -14.66
CA LYS A 85 -3.91 13.69 -15.84
C LYS A 85 -2.78 14.65 -16.23
N GLY A 86 -2.95 15.96 -15.96
CA GLY A 86 -1.92 16.97 -16.23
C GLY A 86 -0.66 16.79 -15.37
N ASP A 87 -0.79 16.15 -14.21
CA ASP A 87 0.32 15.93 -13.27
C ASP A 87 1.16 14.69 -13.63
N VAL A 88 0.63 13.79 -14.48
CA VAL A 88 1.24 12.49 -14.82
C VAL A 88 2.71 12.60 -15.23
N PRO A 89 3.14 13.52 -16.13
CA PRO A 89 4.54 13.59 -16.53
C PRO A 89 5.46 13.79 -15.33
N ARG A 90 5.08 14.69 -14.41
CA ARG A 90 5.91 15.03 -13.25
C ARG A 90 5.83 13.97 -12.16
N ALA A 91 4.65 13.43 -11.88
CA ALA A 91 4.48 12.36 -10.91
C ALA A 91 5.23 11.09 -11.32
N TRP A 92 5.21 10.73 -12.61
CA TRP A 92 5.97 9.61 -13.16
C TRP A 92 7.48 9.78 -12.96
N GLU A 93 8.04 10.97 -13.22
CA GLU A 93 9.46 11.25 -12.96
C GLU A 93 9.84 11.04 -11.49
N ILE A 94 9.02 11.57 -10.58
CA ILE A 94 9.25 11.48 -9.13
C ILE A 94 9.22 10.02 -8.67
N VAL A 95 8.18 9.28 -9.05
CA VAL A 95 8.03 7.86 -8.68
C VAL A 95 9.13 7.02 -9.31
N THR A 96 9.46 7.25 -10.58
CA THR A 96 10.54 6.51 -11.26
C THR A 96 11.88 6.73 -10.55
N LYS A 97 12.22 7.97 -10.23
CA LYS A 97 13.45 8.29 -9.49
C LYS A 97 13.47 7.65 -8.10
N PHE A 98 12.33 7.66 -7.40
CA PHE A 98 12.19 7.01 -6.10
C PHE A 98 12.35 5.48 -6.21
N LEU A 99 11.79 4.85 -7.23
CA LEU A 99 11.87 3.39 -7.40
C LEU A 99 13.29 2.91 -7.70
N LEU A 100 14.09 3.68 -8.46
CA LEU A 100 15.44 3.31 -8.86
C LEU A 100 16.44 3.10 -7.69
N GLN A 101 16.10 3.51 -6.48
CA GLN A 101 16.97 3.30 -5.30
C GLN A 101 16.84 1.89 -4.69
N PHE A 102 15.82 1.11 -5.09
CA PHE A 102 15.55 -0.22 -4.53
C PHE A 102 16.17 -1.33 -5.39
N LYS A 103 16.49 -2.48 -4.79
CA LYS A 103 17.10 -3.61 -5.52
C LYS A 103 16.12 -4.36 -6.40
N LEU A 104 14.85 -4.41 -5.97
CA LEU A 104 13.76 -5.09 -6.67
C LEU A 104 12.59 -4.11 -6.80
N HIS A 105 12.37 -3.61 -8.01
CA HIS A 105 11.34 -2.61 -8.32
C HIS A 105 10.75 -2.87 -9.72
N PRO A 106 9.51 -2.43 -10.01
CA PRO A 106 9.03 -2.37 -11.38
C PRO A 106 9.66 -1.19 -12.12
N VAL A 107 9.68 -1.25 -13.45
CA VAL A 107 9.97 -0.11 -14.31
C VAL A 107 8.70 0.21 -15.07
N PHE A 108 8.08 1.35 -14.78
CA PHE A 108 6.85 1.77 -15.42
C PHE A 108 7.16 2.65 -16.63
N SER A 109 6.58 2.30 -17.78
CA SER A 109 6.42 3.28 -18.86
C SER A 109 5.47 4.40 -18.42
N LYS A 110 5.41 5.49 -19.18
CA LYS A 110 4.48 6.58 -18.89
C LYS A 110 3.03 6.10 -19.06
N GLU A 111 2.80 5.21 -20.01
CA GLU A 111 1.52 4.57 -20.28
C GLU A 111 1.10 3.66 -19.12
N ASP A 112 2.02 2.83 -18.60
CA ASP A 112 1.77 2.02 -17.41
C ASP A 112 1.45 2.91 -16.20
N PHE A 113 2.21 3.99 -16.02
CA PHE A 113 1.98 4.93 -14.94
C PHE A 113 0.60 5.57 -15.04
N GLU A 114 0.20 6.06 -16.22
CA GLU A 114 -1.14 6.61 -16.40
C GLU A 114 -2.23 5.57 -16.08
N HIS A 115 -2.03 4.32 -16.49
CA HIS A 115 -3.00 3.24 -16.26
C HIS A 115 -3.17 2.88 -14.79
N TYR A 116 -2.07 2.73 -14.04
CA TYR A 116 -2.13 2.23 -12.66
C TYR A 116 -2.23 3.33 -11.60
N PHE A 117 -1.82 4.56 -11.91
CA PHE A 117 -1.63 5.61 -10.91
C PHE A 117 -2.65 6.75 -11.00
N VAL A 118 -3.34 6.94 -12.13
CA VAL A 118 -4.40 7.96 -12.22
C VAL A 118 -5.59 7.55 -11.34
N PRO A 119 -6.17 8.47 -10.53
CA PRO A 119 -7.27 8.12 -9.66
C PRO A 119 -8.47 7.56 -10.43
N GLN A 120 -9.03 6.49 -9.89
CA GLN A 120 -10.27 5.90 -10.36
C GLN A 120 -11.11 5.51 -9.14
N ASP A 121 -12.35 6.01 -9.11
CA ASP A 121 -13.27 5.83 -7.99
C ASP A 121 -13.39 4.35 -7.61
N ASP A 122 -13.33 4.10 -6.30
CA ASP A 122 -13.38 2.76 -5.69
C ASP A 122 -12.33 1.74 -6.17
N ILE A 123 -11.29 2.18 -6.90
CA ILE A 123 -10.15 1.34 -7.31
C ILE A 123 -8.86 1.89 -6.75
N VAL A 124 -8.53 3.13 -7.08
CA VAL A 124 -7.24 3.74 -6.75
C VAL A 124 -7.39 5.23 -6.49
N ASN A 125 -6.75 5.71 -5.43
CA ASN A 125 -6.72 7.11 -5.06
C ASN A 125 -5.27 7.57 -4.94
N SER A 126 -4.90 8.54 -5.79
CA SER A 126 -3.55 9.12 -5.80
C SER A 126 -3.60 10.63 -5.59
N PHE A 127 -2.59 11.14 -4.91
CA PHE A 127 -2.47 12.54 -4.53
C PHE A 127 -1.07 13.05 -4.84
N VAL A 128 -0.99 14.36 -5.02
CA VAL A 128 0.25 15.10 -5.25
C VAL A 128 0.32 16.28 -4.29
N VAL A 129 1.54 16.70 -3.97
CA VAL A 129 1.79 17.97 -3.28
C VAL A 129 2.36 18.96 -4.28
N GLN A 130 1.74 20.13 -4.37
CA GLN A 130 2.19 21.24 -5.19
C GLN A 130 2.75 22.35 -4.30
N ASN A 131 4.01 22.71 -4.51
CA ASN A 131 4.66 23.78 -3.75
C ASN A 131 4.19 25.17 -4.21
N ASP A 132 4.68 26.22 -3.53
CA ASP A 132 4.31 27.62 -3.82
C ASP A 132 4.77 28.11 -5.20
N GLU A 133 5.75 27.44 -5.82
CA GLU A 133 6.19 27.68 -7.20
C GLU A 133 5.32 26.98 -8.25
N GLY A 134 4.30 26.23 -7.81
CA GLY A 134 3.41 25.47 -8.67
C GLY A 134 3.99 24.14 -9.17
N ARG A 135 5.12 23.67 -8.62
CA ARG A 135 5.75 22.40 -9.00
C ARG A 135 5.25 21.25 -8.14
N ILE A 136 5.07 20.08 -8.74
CA ILE A 136 4.78 18.85 -8.00
C ILE A 136 6.08 18.34 -7.37
N THR A 137 6.03 18.11 -6.05
CA THR A 137 7.16 17.72 -5.21
C THR A 137 7.02 16.31 -4.69
N ASP A 138 5.81 15.92 -4.30
CA ASP A 138 5.55 14.65 -3.63
C ASP A 138 4.36 13.93 -4.28
N PHE A 139 4.32 12.61 -4.14
CA PHE A 139 3.29 11.72 -4.67
C PHE A 139 2.94 10.65 -3.64
N CYS A 140 1.65 10.34 -3.46
CA CYS A 140 1.22 9.19 -2.67
C CYS A 140 -0.02 8.52 -3.26
N LEU A 141 -0.17 7.22 -3.01
CA LEU A 141 -1.26 6.42 -3.57
C LEU A 141 -1.67 5.31 -2.62
N TYR A 142 -2.98 5.05 -2.56
CA TYR A 142 -3.52 3.79 -2.07
C TYR A 142 -4.56 3.21 -3.03
N TYR A 143 -4.68 1.89 -3.02
CA TYR A 143 -5.73 1.18 -3.73
C TYR A 143 -6.76 0.58 -2.77
N VAL A 144 -7.94 0.31 -3.30
CA VAL A 144 -9.10 -0.16 -2.56
C VAL A 144 -9.17 -1.68 -2.63
N LEU A 145 -9.27 -2.33 -1.48
CA LEU A 145 -9.51 -3.77 -1.39
C LEU A 145 -10.62 -4.03 -0.36
N PRO A 146 -11.88 -4.21 -0.80
CA PRO A 146 -12.96 -4.56 0.10
C PRO A 146 -12.88 -6.05 0.48
N SER A 147 -13.07 -6.35 1.76
CA SER A 147 -13.11 -7.70 2.31
C SER A 147 -14.49 -8.02 2.89
N SER A 148 -15.01 -9.20 2.59
CA SER A 148 -16.26 -9.68 3.18
C SER A 148 -16.05 -10.04 4.65
N ALA A 149 -16.87 -9.49 5.54
CA ALA A 149 -16.81 -9.77 6.97
C ALA A 149 -17.69 -10.98 7.31
N ILE A 150 -17.10 -12.17 7.21
CA ILE A 150 -17.82 -13.47 7.31
C ILE A 150 -18.64 -13.60 8.61
N LYS A 151 -18.12 -13.07 9.73
CA LYS A 151 -18.72 -13.25 11.06
C LYS A 151 -19.53 -12.04 11.55
N CYS A 152 -19.59 -10.93 10.80
CA CYS A 152 -20.26 -9.71 11.22
C CYS A 152 -21.53 -9.44 10.39
N LYS A 153 -22.71 -9.70 10.97
CA LYS A 153 -23.99 -9.46 10.28
C LYS A 153 -24.33 -7.97 10.11
N GLN A 154 -23.86 -7.12 11.02
CA GLN A 154 -24.14 -5.68 11.02
C GLN A 154 -23.35 -4.92 9.96
N HIS A 155 -22.13 -5.42 9.66
CA HIS A 155 -21.20 -4.81 8.72
C HIS A 155 -20.69 -5.89 7.76
N PRO A 156 -21.38 -6.16 6.65
CA PRO A 156 -21.03 -7.27 5.76
C PRO A 156 -19.71 -7.07 5.01
N THR A 157 -19.21 -5.84 4.96
CA THR A 157 -17.99 -5.48 4.21
C THR A 157 -17.12 -4.54 5.03
N LEU A 158 -15.82 -4.86 5.04
CA LEU A 158 -14.74 -3.98 5.51
C LEU A 158 -14.03 -3.39 4.30
N ARG A 159 -14.00 -2.06 4.19
CA ARG A 159 -13.27 -1.35 3.14
C ARG A 159 -11.87 -1.04 3.64
N ALA A 160 -10.86 -1.68 3.04
CA ALA A 160 -9.47 -1.39 3.34
C ALA A 160 -8.86 -0.52 2.23
N ALA A 161 -8.12 0.51 2.65
CA ALA A 161 -7.19 1.22 1.80
C ALA A 161 -5.80 0.60 1.99
N ASN A 162 -5.13 0.19 0.91
CA ASN A 162 -3.79 -0.39 0.97
C ASN A 162 -2.79 0.57 0.35
N SER A 163 -1.80 1.00 1.12
CA SER A 163 -0.69 1.82 0.65
C SER A 163 -0.02 1.16 -0.55
N PHE A 164 0.18 1.93 -1.62
CA PHE A 164 0.90 1.49 -2.80
C PHE A 164 2.27 2.16 -2.88
N TYR A 165 2.51 2.99 -3.90
CA TYR A 165 3.72 3.77 -4.07
C TYR A 165 3.56 5.18 -3.50
N ASN A 166 4.55 5.58 -2.71
CA ASN A 166 4.66 6.92 -2.14
C ASN A 166 6.09 7.40 -2.40
N ALA A 167 6.25 8.65 -2.83
CA ALA A 167 7.54 9.24 -3.15
C ALA A 167 7.56 10.68 -2.64
N VAL A 168 8.63 11.01 -1.92
CA VAL A 168 8.77 12.26 -1.17
C VAL A 168 10.05 12.98 -1.60
N ILE A 169 9.96 14.28 -1.81
CA ILE A 169 11.09 15.20 -2.05
C ILE A 169 11.15 16.28 -0.96
N GLU A 170 10.03 16.92 -0.62
CA GLU A 170 10.01 18.08 0.28
C GLU A 170 9.25 17.80 1.58
N THR A 171 8.11 17.12 1.50
CA THR A 171 7.20 16.95 2.65
C THR A 171 7.70 15.87 3.62
N PRO A 172 7.73 16.07 4.95
CA PRO A 172 8.06 14.99 5.89
C PRO A 172 7.15 13.76 5.70
N TRP A 173 7.74 12.56 5.69
CA TRP A 173 7.02 11.28 5.48
C TRP A 173 5.74 11.13 6.32
N PRO A 174 5.76 11.35 7.65
CA PRO A 174 4.55 11.25 8.46
C PRO A 174 3.46 12.24 8.05
N ALA A 175 3.83 13.46 7.64
CA ALA A 175 2.86 14.48 7.24
C ALA A 175 2.12 14.10 5.95
N LEU A 176 2.85 13.64 4.92
CA LEU A 176 2.25 13.20 3.66
C LEU A 176 1.28 12.02 3.86
N ILE A 177 1.70 11.04 4.64
CA ILE A 177 0.88 9.85 4.88
C ILE A 177 -0.29 10.16 5.82
N GLN A 178 -0.14 11.08 6.77
CA GLN A 178 -1.26 11.53 7.60
C GLN A 178 -2.39 12.14 6.75
N ASP A 179 -2.06 12.95 5.75
CA ASP A 179 -3.05 13.52 4.84
C ASP A 179 -3.74 12.46 3.98
N MET A 180 -2.98 11.45 3.55
CA MET A 180 -3.54 10.27 2.88
C MET A 180 -4.51 9.48 3.79
N LEU A 181 -4.19 9.33 5.08
CA LEU A 181 -5.10 8.71 6.07
C LEU A 181 -6.38 9.54 6.28
N ILE A 182 -6.27 10.87 6.28
CA ILE A 182 -7.41 11.79 6.38
C ILE A 182 -8.33 11.59 5.18
N MET A 183 -7.79 11.58 3.95
CA MET A 183 -8.57 11.33 2.74
C MET A 183 -9.25 9.96 2.77
N ALA A 184 -8.54 8.91 3.17
CA ALA A 184 -9.14 7.58 3.31
C ALA A 184 -10.28 7.57 4.34
N LYS A 185 -10.12 8.25 5.47
CA LYS A 185 -11.18 8.36 6.47
C LYS A 185 -12.41 9.12 5.95
N GLN A 186 -12.21 10.21 5.22
CA GLN A 186 -13.30 10.98 4.60
C GLN A 186 -14.09 10.13 3.60
N LEU A 187 -13.40 9.26 2.86
CA LEU A 187 -14.02 8.28 1.96
C LEU A 187 -14.58 7.03 2.66
N LYS A 188 -14.65 7.03 3.99
CA LYS A 188 -15.24 5.97 4.83
C LYS A 188 -14.53 4.62 4.65
N PHE A 189 -13.20 4.63 4.53
CA PHE A 189 -12.40 3.42 4.73
C PHE A 189 -12.33 3.06 6.21
N ASP A 190 -12.27 1.76 6.49
CA ASP A 190 -12.32 1.23 7.86
C ASP A 190 -10.93 1.03 8.45
N VAL A 191 -9.97 0.66 7.60
CA VAL A 191 -8.57 0.40 7.95
C VAL A 191 -7.66 0.84 6.81
N PHE A 192 -6.47 1.33 7.17
CA PHE A 192 -5.40 1.59 6.22
C PHE A 192 -4.26 0.59 6.44
N ASN A 193 -3.88 -0.14 5.40
CA ASN A 193 -2.86 -1.17 5.44
C ASN A 193 -1.58 -0.68 4.76
N ALA A 194 -0.44 -1.12 5.25
CA ALA A 194 0.85 -0.93 4.61
C ALA A 194 1.74 -2.15 4.86
N LEU A 195 2.66 -2.43 3.94
CA LEU A 195 3.75 -3.38 4.20
C LEU A 195 4.98 -2.62 4.71
N ASP A 196 5.86 -3.27 5.45
CA ASP A 196 7.11 -2.68 5.97
C ASP A 196 8.25 -2.57 4.95
N LEU A 197 7.90 -2.52 3.67
CA LEU A 197 8.80 -2.37 2.53
C LEU A 197 9.03 -0.91 2.13
N MET A 198 9.95 -0.68 1.19
CA MET A 198 10.38 0.67 0.78
C MET A 198 10.81 1.51 1.99
N GLU A 199 10.39 2.78 2.05
CA GLU A 199 10.65 3.69 3.15
C GLU A 199 9.51 3.72 4.18
N ASN A 200 8.58 2.76 4.16
CA ASN A 200 7.36 2.85 4.97
C ASN A 200 7.64 2.92 6.49
N LYS A 201 8.74 2.31 6.94
CA LYS A 201 9.18 2.38 8.35
C LYS A 201 9.37 3.81 8.86
N LYS A 202 9.56 4.80 7.98
CA LYS A 202 9.68 6.23 8.34
C LYS A 202 8.39 6.82 8.93
N PHE A 203 7.23 6.19 8.74
CA PHE A 203 5.95 6.72 9.23
C PHE A 203 5.11 5.73 10.04
N LEU A 204 5.36 4.42 9.94
CA LEU A 204 4.48 3.40 10.51
C LEU A 204 4.22 3.60 12.01
N GLU A 205 5.27 3.66 12.82
CA GLU A 205 5.14 3.77 14.27
C GLU A 205 4.57 5.14 14.69
N GLU A 206 5.09 6.23 14.11
CA GLU A 206 4.66 7.60 14.42
C GLU A 206 3.16 7.80 14.11
N LEU A 207 2.70 7.27 12.98
CA LEU A 207 1.30 7.31 12.59
C LEU A 207 0.46 6.19 13.19
N LYS A 208 0.98 5.47 14.19
CA LYS A 208 0.25 4.48 15.01
C LYS A 208 -0.26 3.29 14.20
N PHE A 209 0.46 2.89 13.17
CA PHE A 209 0.24 1.59 12.56
C PHE A 209 0.66 0.51 13.57
N GLY A 210 -0.16 -0.53 13.72
CA GLY A 210 0.17 -1.71 14.49
C GLY A 210 0.64 -2.84 13.58
N VAL A 211 1.60 -3.63 14.06
CA VAL A 211 2.05 -4.85 13.39
C VAL A 211 0.89 -5.84 13.29
N GLY A 212 0.62 -6.34 12.09
CA GLY A 212 -0.35 -7.39 11.82
C GLY A 212 0.23 -8.78 12.06
N ASP A 213 -0.62 -9.80 11.95
CA ASP A 213 -0.24 -11.21 12.02
C ASP A 213 0.13 -11.80 10.65
N GLY A 214 -0.22 -11.11 9.56
CA GLY A 214 0.05 -11.51 8.20
C GLY A 214 1.45 -11.12 7.71
N ASN A 215 2.13 -12.07 7.07
CA ASN A 215 3.33 -11.82 6.28
C ASN A 215 3.05 -12.03 4.79
N LEU A 216 3.71 -11.25 3.94
CA LEU A 216 3.73 -11.43 2.50
C LEU A 216 5.12 -11.88 2.07
N HIS A 217 5.20 -13.07 1.50
CA HIS A 217 6.43 -13.69 1.05
C HIS A 217 6.61 -13.50 -0.46
N TYR A 218 7.76 -13.00 -0.91
CA TYR A 218 8.07 -12.76 -2.32
C TYR A 218 8.93 -13.88 -2.89
N TYR A 219 8.61 -14.30 -4.11
CA TYR A 219 9.28 -15.40 -4.80
C TYR A 219 9.64 -15.01 -6.22
N LEU A 220 10.84 -15.39 -6.64
CA LEU A 220 11.26 -15.31 -8.02
C LEU A 220 11.35 -16.72 -8.61
N TYR A 221 10.61 -16.96 -9.69
CA TYR A 221 10.67 -18.19 -10.46
C TYR A 221 11.82 -18.12 -11.45
N ASN A 222 12.64 -19.19 -11.51
CA ASN A 222 13.76 -19.34 -12.44
C ASN A 222 14.75 -18.16 -12.38
N TRP A 223 15.02 -17.68 -11.16
CA TRP A 223 15.97 -16.62 -10.90
C TRP A 223 16.68 -16.88 -9.57
N LEU A 224 18.02 -16.91 -9.61
CA LEU A 224 18.83 -17.08 -8.41
C LEU A 224 19.41 -15.72 -8.00
N CYS A 225 19.16 -15.31 -6.76
CA CYS A 225 19.73 -14.09 -6.20
C CYS A 225 19.91 -14.23 -4.67
N PRO A 226 20.69 -13.33 -4.04
CA PRO A 226 20.68 -13.20 -2.58
C PRO A 226 19.29 -12.86 -2.04
N SER A 227 19.06 -13.16 -0.77
CA SER A 227 17.87 -12.66 -0.05
C SER A 227 17.95 -11.15 0.12
N ALA A 228 16.81 -10.47 0.04
CA ALA A 228 16.67 -9.04 0.25
C ALA A 228 15.98 -8.73 1.59
N GLN A 229 16.17 -7.51 2.07
CA GLN A 229 15.43 -6.98 3.22
C GLN A 229 14.20 -6.19 2.76
N PRO A 230 13.13 -6.07 3.57
CA PRO A 230 11.93 -5.31 3.19
C PRO A 230 12.21 -3.90 2.64
N PRO A 231 13.13 -3.09 3.23
CA PRO A 231 13.42 -1.76 2.72
C PRO A 231 14.15 -1.73 1.37
N GLU A 232 14.63 -2.88 0.88
CA GLU A 232 15.33 -3.00 -0.40
C GLU A 232 14.39 -3.35 -1.56
N VAL A 233 13.09 -3.54 -1.28
CA VAL A 233 12.08 -4.00 -2.24
C VAL A 233 10.97 -2.97 -2.38
N ALA A 234 10.62 -2.68 -3.62
CA ALA A 234 9.58 -1.74 -4.04
C ALA A 234 8.65 -2.38 -5.08
N ILE A 235 8.28 -3.65 -4.88
CA ILE A 235 7.25 -4.30 -5.68
C ILE A 235 6.03 -4.55 -4.81
N LEU A 236 4.87 -4.14 -5.28
CA LEU A 236 3.57 -4.47 -4.73
C LEU A 236 2.77 -5.18 -5.82
N LEU A 237 2.43 -6.45 -5.57
CA LEU A 237 1.54 -7.21 -6.43
C LEU A 237 0.14 -7.20 -5.81
N GLN A 238 -0.86 -6.80 -6.60
CA GLN A 238 -2.27 -6.89 -6.26
C GLN A 238 -2.81 -8.30 -6.52
#